data_AF-A0A3G9K8N1-F1
#
_entry.id   AF-A0A3G9K8N1-F1
#
_cell.length_a   1.000
_cell.length_b   1.000
_cell.length_c   1.000
_cell.angle_alpha   90.00
_cell.angle_beta   90.00
_cell.angle_gamma   90.00
#
_symmetry.space_group_name_H-M   'P 1'
#
loop_
_entity.id
_entity.type
_entity.pdbx_description
1 polymer ?
#
loop_
_entity_poly.entity_id
_entity_poly.type
_entity_poly.pdbx_seq_one_letter_code
_entity_poly.pdbx_strand_id
1 'polypeptide(L)'
;MVTELTEKIKSSLKDAAKKLTGFKKRAFMAQVTIDYFNSSPRRAETELGWSRQAIATGLKELETGIICVDNYRARGRKKTEELLPNLEADIKSLVEMYSQADPKFQGSSLSFMLNQQTRCQDNILLTQKFRKFLKP
;
A
#
# COMPACT_ATOMS: atom_id res chain seq x y z
N MET A 1 33.24 -18.08 8.60
CA MET A 1 33.65 -17.30 9.81
C MET A 1 32.67 -16.16 9.96
N VAL A 2 32.01 -16.05 11.12
CA VAL A 2 31.10 -14.94 11.42
C VAL A 2 31.96 -13.82 11.97
N THR A 3 32.19 -12.77 11.19
CA THR A 3 32.80 -11.54 11.71
C THR A 3 31.76 -10.87 12.59
N GLU A 4 31.94 -10.94 13.91
CA GLU A 4 31.12 -10.15 14.83
C GLU A 4 31.40 -8.67 14.56
N LEU A 5 30.46 -7.98 13.92
CA LEU A 5 30.55 -6.54 13.75
C LEU A 5 30.43 -5.89 15.13
N THR A 6 31.34 -4.99 15.45
CA THR A 6 31.18 -4.11 16.60
C THR A 6 29.93 -3.25 16.44
N GLU A 7 29.22 -2.98 17.54
CA GLU A 7 27.98 -2.20 17.54
C GLU A 7 28.16 -0.78 16.94
N LYS A 8 29.36 -0.21 17.07
CA LYS A 8 29.74 1.07 16.47
C LYS A 8 29.72 1.05 14.94
N ILE A 9 30.12 -0.07 14.32
CA ILE A 9 30.07 -0.24 12.86
C ILE A 9 28.61 -0.43 12.44
N LYS A 10 27.84 -1.27 13.16
CA LYS A 10 26.41 -1.47 12.86
C LYS A 10 25.64 -0.15 12.87
N SER A 11 25.87 0.71 13.87
CA SER A 11 25.22 2.02 13.94
C SER A 11 25.62 2.94 12.78
N SER A 12 26.91 2.96 12.42
CA SER A 12 27.42 3.74 11.29
C SER A 12 26.83 3.28 9.95
N LEU A 13 26.73 1.97 9.72
CA LEU A 13 26.10 1.39 8.53
C LEU A 13 24.61 1.74 8.45
N LYS A 14 23.90 1.66 9.58
CA LYS A 14 22.48 2.05 9.67
C LYS A 14 22.29 3.54 9.36
N ASP A 15 23.18 4.40 9.83
CA ASP A 15 23.15 5.84 9.55
C ASP A 15 23.42 6.12 8.06
N ALA A 16 24.44 5.49 7.47
CA ALA A 16 24.72 5.60 6.03
C ALA A 16 23.52 5.15 5.18
N ALA A 17 22.91 4.02 5.52
CA ALA A 17 21.72 3.51 4.84
C ALA A 17 20.49 4.42 4.97
N LYS A 18 20.38 5.22 6.04
CA LYS A 18 19.30 6.21 6.21
C LYS A 18 19.49 7.42 5.29
N LYS A 19 20.73 7.84 5.05
CA LYS A 19 21.05 8.98 4.17
C LYS A 19 20.86 8.67 2.69
N LEU A 20 20.94 7.40 2.31
CA LEU A 20 20.70 6.95 0.93
C LEU A 20 19.21 6.71 0.65
N THR A 21 18.81 6.90 -0.61
CA THR A 21 17.43 6.68 -1.08
C THR A 21 17.41 5.88 -2.38
N GLY A 22 16.27 5.25 -2.67
CA GLY A 22 16.03 4.50 -3.91
C GLY A 22 17.03 3.36 -4.15
N PHE A 23 17.45 3.20 -5.41
CA PHE A 23 18.37 2.13 -5.83
C PHE A 23 19.74 2.23 -5.15
N LYS A 24 20.24 3.44 -4.90
CA LYS A 24 21.55 3.65 -4.25
C LYS A 24 21.58 3.03 -2.85
N LYS A 25 20.45 3.12 -2.12
CA LYS A 25 20.29 2.48 -0.82
C LYS A 25 20.34 0.96 -0.93
N ARG A 26 19.64 0.37 -1.92
CA ARG A 26 19.64 -1.09 -2.14
C ARG A 26 21.02 -1.60 -2.53
N ALA A 27 21.71 -0.91 -3.43
CA ALA A 27 23.08 -1.23 -3.84
C ALA A 27 24.05 -1.20 -2.65
N PHE A 28 23.97 -0.16 -1.81
CA PHE A 28 24.77 -0.08 -0.59
C PHE A 28 24.49 -1.24 0.37
N MET A 29 23.21 -1.52 0.65
CA MET A 29 22.83 -2.63 1.52
C MET A 29 23.30 -3.98 0.97
N ALA A 30 23.20 -4.18 -0.34
CA ALA A 30 23.64 -5.40 -1.01
C ALA A 30 25.16 -5.57 -0.91
N GLN A 31 25.94 -4.50 -1.15
CA GLN A 31 27.39 -4.53 -1.01
C GLN A 31 27.82 -4.91 0.42
N VAL A 32 27.24 -4.24 1.42
CA VAL A 32 27.49 -4.56 2.84
C VAL A 32 27.10 -6.02 3.16
N THR A 33 26.06 -6.54 2.51
CA THR A 33 25.62 -7.94 2.69
C THR A 33 26.61 -8.93 2.10
N ILE A 34 27.22 -8.62 0.95
CA ILE A 34 28.29 -9.41 0.35
C ILE A 34 29.51 -9.42 1.29
N ASP A 35 29.94 -8.23 1.73
CA ASP A 35 31.19 -8.05 2.49
C ASP A 35 31.14 -8.70 3.87
N TYR A 36 30.02 -8.57 4.59
CA TYR A 36 29.95 -8.94 6.02
C TYR A 36 29.00 -10.11 6.34
N PHE A 37 28.07 -10.44 5.44
CA PHE A 37 26.98 -11.37 5.73
C PHE A 37 26.91 -12.57 4.77
N ASN A 38 27.97 -12.84 4.00
CA ASN A 38 28.05 -13.92 3.00
C ASN A 38 26.88 -13.86 2.01
N SER A 39 26.52 -12.66 1.55
CA SER A 39 25.39 -12.43 0.65
C SER A 39 24.03 -12.93 1.18
N SER A 40 23.90 -13.12 2.50
CA SER A 40 22.66 -13.63 3.13
C SER A 40 21.74 -12.50 3.60
N PRO A 41 20.56 -12.29 2.96
CA PRO A 41 19.61 -11.25 3.38
C PRO A 41 19.04 -11.49 4.77
N ARG A 42 18.90 -12.76 5.17
CA ARG A 42 18.35 -13.14 6.48
C ARG A 42 19.27 -12.70 7.61
N ARG A 43 20.59 -12.87 7.45
CA ARG A 43 21.58 -12.43 8.44
C ARG A 43 21.65 -10.92 8.56
N ALA A 44 21.65 -10.22 7.43
CA ALA A 44 21.63 -8.75 7.42
C ALA A 44 20.37 -8.17 8.05
N GLU A 45 19.20 -8.81 7.92
CA GLU A 45 18.01 -8.40 8.66
C GLU A 45 18.16 -8.63 10.16
N THR A 46 18.63 -9.81 10.60
CA THR A 46 18.81 -10.10 12.03
C THR A 46 19.77 -9.12 12.71
N GLU A 47 20.86 -8.74 12.03
CA GLU A 47 21.90 -7.88 12.60
C GLU A 47 21.63 -6.37 12.42
N LEU A 48 21.11 -5.98 11.26
CA LEU A 48 20.93 -4.57 10.90
C LEU A 48 19.46 -4.11 10.83
N GLY A 49 18.49 -5.02 10.88
CA GLY A 49 17.07 -4.69 10.79
C GLY A 49 16.65 -4.20 9.39
N TRP A 50 17.41 -4.53 8.36
CA TRP A 50 17.13 -4.13 6.98
C TRP A 50 16.14 -5.10 6.31
N SER A 51 15.32 -4.58 5.39
CA SER A 51 14.35 -5.40 4.66
C SER A 51 15.04 -6.46 3.81
N ARG A 52 14.70 -7.74 4.06
CA ARG A 52 15.18 -8.89 3.26
C ARG A 52 14.89 -8.71 1.78
N GLN A 53 13.71 -8.22 1.42
CA GLN A 53 13.31 -8.01 0.02
C GLN A 53 14.19 -6.96 -0.64
N ALA A 54 14.45 -5.83 0.03
CA ALA A 54 15.30 -4.77 -0.51
C ALA A 54 16.74 -5.23 -0.76
N ILE A 55 17.29 -6.04 0.16
CA ILE A 55 18.63 -6.63 0.02
C ILE A 55 18.63 -7.66 -1.12
N ALA A 56 17.65 -8.55 -1.19
CA ALA A 56 17.57 -9.56 -2.25
C ALA A 56 17.45 -8.93 -3.64
N THR A 57 16.64 -7.87 -3.78
CA THR A 57 16.59 -7.08 -5.02
C THR A 57 17.95 -6.46 -5.31
N GLY A 58 18.59 -5.79 -4.33
CA GLY A 58 19.90 -5.18 -4.51
C GLY A 58 20.99 -6.17 -4.92
N LEU A 59 21.00 -7.39 -4.36
CA LEU A 59 21.94 -8.45 -4.75
C LEU A 59 21.74 -8.86 -6.20
N LYS A 60 20.49 -9.03 -6.64
CA LYS A 60 20.16 -9.34 -8.03
C LYS A 60 20.50 -8.20 -8.98
N GLU A 61 20.27 -6.94 -8.56
CA GLU A 61 20.65 -5.75 -9.31
C GLU A 61 22.18 -5.70 -9.52
N LEU A 62 22.97 -6.03 -8.49
CA LEU A 62 24.44 -6.10 -8.59
C LEU A 62 24.92 -7.28 -9.46
N GLU A 63 24.33 -8.47 -9.32
CA GLU A 63 24.66 -9.65 -10.13
C GLU A 63 24.38 -9.43 -11.63
N THR A 64 23.28 -8.76 -11.96
CA THR A 64 22.83 -8.57 -13.34
C THR A 64 23.29 -7.25 -13.96
N GLY A 65 23.71 -6.28 -13.15
CA GLY A 65 24.01 -4.91 -13.59
C GLY A 65 22.77 -4.10 -13.98
N ILE A 66 21.56 -4.62 -13.76
CA ILE A 66 20.29 -3.97 -14.12
C ILE A 66 19.69 -3.32 -12.88
N ILE A 67 19.32 -2.05 -12.97
CA ILE A 67 18.64 -1.33 -11.89
C ILE A 67 17.13 -1.55 -12.01
N CYS A 68 16.49 -2.07 -10.96
CA CYS A 68 15.04 -2.20 -10.91
C CYS A 68 14.40 -0.84 -10.63
N VAL A 69 13.55 -0.39 -11.56
CA VAL A 69 12.77 0.83 -11.41
C VAL A 69 11.46 0.50 -10.69
N ASP A 70 11.21 1.19 -9.58
CA ASP A 70 9.98 1.02 -8.82
C ASP A 70 8.76 1.48 -9.63
N ASN A 71 7.77 0.59 -9.80
CA ASN A 71 6.54 0.91 -10.52
C ASN A 71 5.53 1.65 -9.62
N TYR A 72 5.84 2.89 -9.24
CA TYR A 72 4.96 3.71 -8.41
C TYR A 72 3.58 3.91 -9.04
N ARG A 73 3.51 3.95 -10.38
CA ARG A 73 2.27 4.15 -11.13
C ARG A 73 1.29 2.98 -10.98
N ALA A 74 1.79 1.75 -10.84
CA ALA A 74 0.95 0.57 -10.64
C ALA A 74 0.31 0.47 -9.25
N ARG A 75 0.71 1.30 -8.27
CA ARG A 75 0.09 1.30 -6.93
C ARG A 75 -1.37 1.79 -6.95
N GLY A 76 -1.83 2.34 -8.07
CA GLY A 76 -3.19 2.83 -8.24
C GLY A 76 -3.42 4.21 -7.60
N ARG A 77 -4.54 4.84 -7.96
CA ARG A 77 -4.98 6.09 -7.34
C ARG A 77 -5.55 5.78 -5.96
N LYS A 78 -5.22 6.60 -4.96
CA LYS A 78 -5.88 6.55 -3.66
C LYS A 78 -7.40 6.73 -3.83
N LYS A 79 -8.16 6.12 -2.94
CA LYS A 79 -9.62 6.28 -2.88
C LYS A 79 -9.97 7.76 -2.76
N THR A 80 -11.03 8.21 -3.45
CA THR A 80 -11.44 9.63 -3.41
C THR A 80 -11.82 10.03 -1.99
N GLU A 81 -12.39 9.10 -1.23
CA GLU A 81 -12.78 9.22 0.17
C GLU A 81 -11.58 9.46 1.10
N GLU A 82 -10.38 8.94 0.78
CA GLU A 82 -9.16 9.22 1.54
C GLU A 82 -8.59 10.63 1.25
N LEU A 83 -8.85 11.15 0.04
CA LEU A 83 -8.41 12.48 -0.37
C LEU A 83 -9.36 13.58 0.13
N LEU A 84 -10.65 13.26 0.23
CA LEU A 84 -11.73 14.16 0.62
C LEU A 84 -12.52 13.50 1.77
N PRO A 85 -12.08 13.65 3.02
CA PRO A 85 -12.69 12.97 4.16
C PRO A 85 -14.16 13.40 4.39
N ASN A 86 -14.52 14.61 3.99
CA ASN A 86 -15.88 15.16 4.15
C ASN A 86 -16.79 14.85 2.95
N LEU A 87 -16.30 14.16 1.91
CA LEU A 87 -17.04 13.93 0.67
C LEU A 87 -18.41 13.28 0.91
N GLU A 88 -18.49 12.35 1.87
CA GLU A 88 -19.75 11.71 2.23
C GLU A 88 -20.75 12.71 2.83
N ALA A 89 -20.29 13.55 3.76
CA ALA A 89 -21.14 14.57 4.38
C ALA A 89 -21.59 15.61 3.36
N ASP A 90 -20.69 16.03 2.46
CA ASP A 90 -20.98 16.97 1.39
C ASP A 90 -22.05 16.41 0.45
N ILE A 91 -21.90 15.16 -0.01
CA ILE A 91 -22.90 14.49 -0.84
C ILE A 91 -24.24 14.39 -0.12
N LYS A 92 -24.25 14.01 1.17
CA LYS A 92 -25.49 13.93 1.96
C LYS A 92 -26.18 15.29 2.05
N SER A 93 -25.44 16.36 2.36
CA SER A 93 -26.00 17.71 2.46
C SER A 93 -26.60 18.20 1.14
N LEU A 94 -26.00 17.85 0.01
CA LEU A 94 -26.52 18.17 -1.31
C LEU A 94 -27.79 17.38 -1.62
N VAL A 95 -27.81 16.09 -1.31
CA VAL A 95 -28.93 15.18 -1.65
C VAL A 95 -30.12 15.37 -0.71
N GLU A 96 -29.90 15.62 0.59
CA GLU A 96 -30.98 15.85 1.58
C GLU A 96 -31.88 17.01 1.19
N MET A 97 -31.32 18.09 0.65
CA MET A 97 -32.07 19.26 0.18
C MET A 97 -33.06 18.93 -0.96
N TYR A 98 -32.78 17.89 -1.76
CA TYR A 98 -33.63 17.44 -2.85
C TYR A 98 -34.36 16.12 -2.53
N SER A 99 -34.15 15.56 -1.35
CA SER A 99 -34.78 14.32 -0.90
C SER A 99 -36.19 14.60 -0.38
N GLN A 100 -37.09 14.98 -1.27
CA GLN A 100 -38.52 14.90 -1.02
C GLN A 100 -38.90 13.41 -1.01
N ALA A 101 -39.15 12.85 0.18
CA ALA A 101 -39.81 11.55 0.27
C ALA A 101 -41.20 11.69 -0.35
N ASP A 102 -41.50 10.92 -1.40
CA ASP A 102 -42.80 10.97 -2.07
C ASP A 102 -43.92 10.73 -1.03
N PRO A 103 -44.84 11.70 -0.80
CA PRO A 103 -45.93 11.57 0.15
C PRO A 103 -46.89 10.40 -0.16
N LYS A 104 -46.87 9.88 -1.41
CA LYS A 104 -47.61 8.68 -1.81
C LYS A 104 -46.98 7.37 -1.33
N PHE A 105 -45.87 7.40 -0.60
CA PHE A 105 -45.33 6.22 0.06
C PHE A 105 -46.19 5.81 1.28
N GLN A 106 -47.46 5.51 1.01
CA GLN A 106 -48.46 5.04 1.97
C GLN A 106 -48.44 3.51 1.95
N GLY A 107 -47.49 2.91 2.65
CA GLY A 107 -47.34 1.46 2.68
C GLY A 107 -46.65 1.00 3.95
N SER A 108 -47.39 0.94 5.06
CA SER A 108 -47.00 0.26 6.30
C SER A 108 -47.08 -1.26 6.12
N SER A 109 -46.17 -1.84 5.34
CA SER A 109 -45.99 -3.30 5.34
C SER A 109 -44.51 -3.65 5.32
N LEU A 110 -44.12 -4.44 6.33
CA LEU A 110 -42.75 -4.93 6.59
C LEU A 110 -42.07 -5.54 5.35
N SER A 111 -42.83 -6.05 4.38
CA SER A 111 -42.33 -6.61 3.12
C SER A 111 -41.62 -5.60 2.21
N PHE A 112 -41.97 -4.31 2.26
CA PHE A 112 -41.32 -3.29 1.43
C PHE A 112 -40.03 -2.73 2.04
N MET A 113 -39.89 -2.76 3.38
CA MET A 113 -38.69 -2.28 4.06
C MET A 113 -37.47 -3.15 3.75
N LEU A 114 -37.68 -4.48 3.66
CA LEU A 114 -36.65 -5.42 3.22
C LEU A 114 -36.22 -5.19 1.77
N ASN A 115 -37.15 -4.84 0.86
CA ASN A 115 -36.84 -4.62 -0.56
C ASN A 115 -36.11 -3.30 -0.86
N GLN A 116 -36.34 -2.25 -0.07
CA GLN A 116 -35.61 -0.99 -0.23
C GLN A 116 -34.20 -1.07 0.37
N GLN A 117 -34.05 -1.80 1.48
CA GLN A 117 -32.74 -2.05 2.07
C GLN A 117 -31.89 -3.00 1.21
N THR A 118 -32.50 -4.00 0.56
CA THR A 118 -31.80 -4.85 -0.43
C THR A 118 -31.48 -4.09 -1.73
N ARG A 119 -32.37 -3.24 -2.27
CA ARG A 119 -32.05 -2.41 -3.46
C ARG A 119 -30.92 -1.40 -3.23
N CYS A 120 -30.83 -0.82 -2.04
CA CYS A 120 -29.73 0.09 -1.69
C CYS A 120 -28.41 -0.66 -1.48
N GLN A 121 -28.44 -1.87 -0.90
CA GLN A 121 -27.25 -2.71 -0.80
C GLN A 121 -26.80 -3.24 -2.18
N ASP A 122 -27.73 -3.60 -3.06
CA ASP A 122 -27.44 -4.12 -4.39
C ASP A 122 -26.80 -3.05 -5.30
N ASN A 123 -27.21 -1.79 -5.23
CA ASN A 123 -26.59 -0.70 -6.01
C ASN A 123 -25.20 -0.29 -5.47
N ILE A 124 -24.95 -0.39 -4.16
CA ILE A 124 -23.62 -0.19 -3.57
C ILE A 124 -22.70 -1.37 -3.92
N LEU A 125 -23.22 -2.60 -3.94
CA LEU A 125 -22.47 -3.79 -4.37
C LEU A 125 -22.20 -3.81 -5.88
N LEU A 126 -23.14 -3.37 -6.73
CA LEU A 126 -22.94 -3.26 -8.19
C LEU A 126 -21.87 -2.21 -8.53
N THR A 127 -21.87 -1.06 -7.87
CA THR A 127 -20.82 -0.02 -8.08
C THR A 127 -19.44 -0.49 -7.60
N GLN A 128 -19.36 -1.33 -6.56
CA GLN A 128 -18.11 -2.01 -6.18
C GLN A 128 -17.70 -3.13 -7.17
N LYS A 129 -18.67 -3.83 -7.78
CA LYS A 129 -18.42 -4.91 -8.78
C LYS A 129 -17.98 -4.35 -10.14
N PHE A 130 -18.52 -3.22 -10.59
CA PHE A 130 -18.10 -2.54 -11.82
C PHE A 130 -16.67 -1.98 -11.72
N ARG A 131 -16.22 -1.55 -10.53
CA ARG A 131 -14.82 -1.15 -10.28
C ARG A 131 -13.82 -2.32 -10.35
N LYS A 132 -14.27 -3.58 -10.21
CA LYS A 132 -13.45 -4.79 -10.42
C LYS A 132 -13.36 -5.20 -11.89
N PHE A 133 -14.31 -4.79 -12.74
CA PHE A 133 -14.40 -5.20 -14.15
C PHE A 133 -13.82 -4.18 -15.15
N LEU A 134 -13.65 -2.91 -14.75
CA LEU A 134 -13.02 -1.86 -15.55
C LEU A 134 -11.62 -1.52 -15.02
N LYS A 135 -10.75 -2.52 -14.97
CA LYS A 135 -9.31 -2.31 -15.06
C LYS A 135 -8.83 -2.95 -16.37
N PRO A 136 -8.02 -2.27 -17.20
CA PRO A 136 -7.17 -2.99 -18.14
C PRO A 136 -6.19 -3.90 -17.38
#